data_AF-A0A966FR48-F1
#
_entry.id   AF-A0A966FR48-F1
#
_cell.length_a   1.000
_cell.length_b   1.000
_cell.length_c   1.000
_cell.angle_alpha   90.00
_cell.angle_beta   90.00
_cell.angle_gamma   90.00
#
_symmetry.space_group_name_H-M   'P 1'
#
loop_
_entity.id
_entity.type
_entity.pdbx_description
1 polymer ?
#
loop_
_entity_poly.entity_id
_entity_poly.type
_entity_poly.pdbx_seq_one_letter_code
_entity_poly.pdbx_strand_id
1 'polypeptide(L)'
;MGAIADKFNEVYRSHNTEGVASSGPYSPTKPEIRAIGPIIESAIANAGLGALVEVIYATKSELDGDLAHDADTVALVYDDSTAANNDLYVKVGSSGAGSWTNTGAFGSAIDVRAGPYADAAAVSEASAGVFATTALDAEAGARAAFNPFPDTATGLAATSPGDYFNVFGEDDVLVEIYRNVTGSAVLQKRVFQEMDIRLFGAAPGALDNSAAINAAMAAALRVIIPAGAFGCAADVLKAQIEGQIIDGPGIIGMNSGETGVLFDSNDKTVHIGAVGFTANDTGAKNDVASPTADRSALLLDMDKASTLRGTMIMNFANRAILPRNETPSRLTTLSASDVIVFNCWKGYDLGVQAAEYTTWDNCRARGCREGVDIASGNITWTGGSVNDNYDCLLITGTDVPNNGHSTVTGVLVNHADNALVAVRDVDLGVLITNCQMFDGKIVVQRSKGVAIRSNIIDATAWIFAGISAEEPGTNFVEDNTIIDAYANTVSTNDGGVLSDTRFRRNYRPDGMLFFQNDVPEIAQTVYVEGDTPLVRWWENGAYGTAGFDWTTNGAAGNLRLFGVNSGARETTSIITVNRLTNKVSQMQAEFPSYADDAAAAAGGIPVGGIYSASGALRQRVS
;
A
#
# COMPACT_ATOMS: atom_id res chain seq x y z
N MET A 1 21.82 -22.87 -69.82
CA MET A 1 20.88 -23.79 -70.47
C MET A 1 20.08 -24.65 -69.46
N GLY A 2 19.97 -24.25 -68.18
CA GLY A 2 19.31 -25.04 -67.12
C GLY A 2 17.84 -25.33 -67.41
N ALA A 3 17.01 -24.30 -67.62
CA ALA A 3 15.56 -24.46 -67.78
C ALA A 3 15.11 -25.44 -68.89
N ILE A 4 15.85 -25.53 -70.01
CA ILE A 4 15.57 -26.53 -71.05
C ILE A 4 15.87 -27.93 -70.50
N ALA A 5 17.07 -28.14 -69.97
CA ALA A 5 17.48 -29.43 -69.43
C ALA A 5 16.56 -29.89 -68.28
N ASP A 6 16.19 -28.97 -67.38
CA ASP A 6 15.31 -29.22 -66.25
C ASP A 6 13.91 -29.67 -66.73
N LYS A 7 13.34 -28.97 -67.72
CA LYS A 7 12.04 -29.38 -68.29
C LYS A 7 12.13 -30.70 -69.04
N PHE A 8 13.23 -30.98 -69.72
CA PHE A 8 13.46 -32.30 -70.32
C PHE A 8 13.54 -33.40 -69.27
N ASN A 9 14.25 -33.16 -68.16
CA ASN A 9 14.36 -34.12 -67.06
C ASN A 9 13.02 -34.35 -66.36
N GLU A 10 12.20 -33.31 -66.19
CA GLU A 10 10.85 -33.40 -65.61
C GLU A 10 9.90 -34.22 -66.51
N VAL A 11 9.86 -33.90 -67.80
CA VAL A 11 8.92 -34.50 -68.77
C VAL A 11 9.37 -35.90 -69.19
N TYR A 12 10.67 -36.12 -69.39
CA TYR A 12 11.21 -37.42 -69.80
C TYR A 12 11.91 -38.18 -68.66
N ARG A 13 11.46 -37.98 -67.41
CA ARG A 13 11.98 -38.71 -66.24
C ARG A 13 11.89 -40.23 -66.44
N SER A 14 12.85 -40.97 -65.88
CA SER A 14 12.91 -42.43 -66.02
C SER A 14 11.79 -43.18 -65.27
N HIS A 15 11.12 -42.53 -64.32
CA HIS A 15 10.23 -43.17 -63.34
C HIS A 15 8.95 -42.37 -63.13
N ASN A 16 7.81 -43.04 -62.91
CA ASN A 16 6.50 -42.39 -62.70
C ASN A 16 6.54 -41.35 -61.57
N THR A 17 7.25 -41.67 -60.49
CA THR A 17 7.58 -40.76 -59.41
C THR A 17 9.06 -40.40 -59.50
N GLU A 18 9.38 -39.11 -59.49
CA GLU A 18 10.75 -38.62 -59.57
C GLU A 18 11.62 -39.22 -58.46
N GLY A 19 12.79 -39.74 -58.83
CA GLY A 19 13.74 -40.37 -57.90
C GLY A 19 13.37 -41.77 -57.40
N VAL A 20 12.18 -42.32 -57.73
CA VAL A 20 11.72 -43.62 -57.20
C VAL A 20 11.79 -44.71 -58.27
N ALA A 21 12.88 -45.46 -58.29
CA ALA A 21 13.19 -46.45 -59.33
C ALA A 21 12.12 -47.55 -59.53
N SER A 22 11.36 -47.89 -58.48
CA SER A 22 10.32 -48.93 -58.50
C SER A 22 8.95 -48.46 -59.00
N SER A 23 8.75 -47.16 -59.24
CA SER A 23 7.43 -46.60 -59.62
C SER A 23 6.98 -46.95 -61.04
N GLY A 24 7.81 -47.65 -61.81
CA GLY A 24 7.56 -48.03 -63.19
C GLY A 24 7.98 -46.95 -64.19
N PRO A 25 8.08 -47.30 -65.49
CA PRO A 25 8.52 -46.37 -66.53
C PRO A 25 7.50 -45.23 -66.71
N TYR A 26 7.98 -43.99 -66.77
CA TYR A 26 7.13 -42.84 -67.07
C TYR A 26 6.82 -42.77 -68.56
N SER A 27 5.55 -42.52 -68.89
CA SER A 27 5.11 -42.24 -70.26
C SER A 27 4.50 -40.84 -70.31
N PRO A 28 5.27 -39.80 -70.70
CA PRO A 28 4.79 -38.44 -70.69
C PRO A 28 3.56 -38.27 -71.59
N THR A 29 2.61 -37.50 -71.11
CA THR A 29 1.42 -37.18 -71.87
C THR A 29 1.76 -36.18 -72.99
N LYS A 30 1.00 -36.21 -74.08
CA LYS A 30 1.20 -35.25 -75.19
C LYS A 30 1.21 -33.78 -74.74
N PRO A 31 0.36 -33.33 -73.78
CA PRO A 31 0.45 -31.97 -73.24
C PRO A 31 1.80 -31.64 -72.59
N GLU A 32 2.37 -32.53 -71.80
CA GLU A 32 3.67 -32.30 -71.12
C GLU A 32 4.82 -32.16 -72.10
N ILE A 33 4.82 -33.00 -73.15
CA ILE A 33 5.80 -32.90 -74.24
C ILE A 33 5.68 -31.55 -74.97
N ARG A 34 4.44 -31.07 -75.21
CA ARG A 34 4.20 -29.78 -75.86
C ARG A 34 4.63 -28.59 -75.01
N ALA A 35 4.62 -28.72 -73.69
CA ALA A 35 5.07 -27.66 -72.78
C ALA A 35 6.57 -27.35 -72.90
N ILE A 36 7.37 -28.27 -73.47
CA ILE A 36 8.79 -28.03 -73.74
C ILE A 36 8.99 -27.00 -74.87
N GLY A 37 8.11 -27.00 -75.88
CA GLY A 37 8.23 -26.17 -77.09
C GLY A 37 8.36 -24.67 -76.80
N PRO A 38 7.44 -24.04 -76.04
CA PRO A 38 7.52 -22.63 -75.70
C PRO A 38 8.81 -22.24 -74.95
N ILE A 39 9.37 -23.13 -74.12
CA ILE A 39 10.62 -22.90 -73.39
C ILE A 39 11.81 -22.89 -74.35
N ILE A 40 11.84 -23.81 -75.32
CA ILE A 40 12.86 -23.83 -76.38
C ILE A 40 12.75 -22.58 -77.26
N GLU A 41 11.54 -22.22 -77.70
CA GLU A 41 11.31 -21.04 -78.54
C GLU A 41 11.71 -19.74 -77.82
N SER A 42 11.36 -19.59 -76.55
CA SER A 42 11.78 -18.45 -75.72
C SER A 42 13.31 -18.42 -75.53
N ALA A 43 13.94 -19.56 -75.26
CA ALA A 43 15.39 -19.62 -75.09
C ALA A 43 16.16 -19.29 -76.38
N ILE A 44 15.64 -19.72 -77.54
CA ILE A 44 16.21 -19.39 -78.85
C ILE A 44 16.01 -17.90 -79.16
N ALA A 45 14.82 -17.34 -78.91
CA ALA A 45 14.55 -15.91 -79.10
C ALA A 45 15.48 -15.04 -78.23
N ASN A 46 15.66 -15.42 -76.95
CA ASN A 46 16.53 -14.70 -76.02
C ASN A 46 18.02 -14.84 -76.36
N ALA A 47 18.46 -16.01 -76.83
CA ALA A 47 19.85 -16.20 -77.28
C ALA A 47 20.13 -15.46 -78.59
N GLY A 48 19.15 -15.35 -79.48
CA GLY A 48 19.23 -14.55 -80.70
C GLY A 48 19.40 -13.06 -80.40
N LEU A 49 18.65 -12.52 -79.43
CA LEU A 49 18.68 -11.09 -79.09
C LEU A 49 19.99 -10.65 -78.42
N GLY A 50 20.57 -11.46 -77.53
CA GLY A 50 21.84 -11.13 -76.88
C GLY A 50 23.05 -11.05 -77.82
N ALA A 51 23.00 -11.77 -78.95
CA ALA A 51 24.02 -11.70 -80.01
C ALA A 51 23.80 -10.54 -81.00
N LEU A 52 22.64 -9.88 -80.94
CA LEU A 52 22.26 -8.76 -81.80
C LEU A 52 22.39 -7.40 -81.09
N VAL A 53 22.77 -7.37 -79.80
CA VAL A 53 23.04 -6.12 -79.08
C VAL A 53 24.20 -5.41 -79.75
N GLU A 54 23.89 -4.33 -80.44
CA GLU A 54 24.84 -3.54 -81.22
C GLU A 54 25.40 -2.39 -80.38
N VAL A 55 24.60 -1.87 -79.44
CA VAL A 55 24.96 -0.75 -78.55
C VAL A 55 24.48 -0.98 -77.12
N ILE A 56 25.21 -0.42 -76.14
CA ILE A 56 24.94 -0.58 -74.71
C ILE A 56 24.98 0.79 -74.05
N TYR A 57 23.99 1.10 -73.22
CA TYR A 57 23.90 2.35 -72.46
C TYR A 57 23.66 2.07 -70.98
N ALA A 58 24.13 2.95 -70.11
CA ALA A 58 23.90 2.79 -68.68
C ALA A 58 22.44 3.13 -68.35
N THR A 59 21.90 4.22 -68.92
CA THR A 59 20.53 4.68 -68.65
C THR A 59 19.67 4.79 -69.91
N LYS A 60 18.35 4.74 -69.75
CA LYS A 60 17.40 4.94 -70.85
C LYS A 60 17.50 6.35 -71.44
N SER A 61 17.84 7.34 -70.62
CA SER A 61 18.01 8.72 -71.10
C SER A 61 19.19 8.86 -72.05
N GLU A 62 20.28 8.10 -71.84
CA GLU A 62 21.43 8.09 -72.75
C GLU A 62 21.05 7.43 -74.08
N LEU A 63 20.33 6.31 -74.03
CA LEU A 63 19.79 5.63 -75.20
C LEU A 63 18.87 6.56 -76.01
N ASP A 64 17.91 7.21 -75.37
CA ASP A 64 16.94 8.12 -76.02
C ASP A 64 17.62 9.37 -76.60
N GLY A 65 18.78 9.77 -76.07
CA GLY A 65 19.61 10.85 -76.60
C GLY A 65 20.38 10.47 -77.86
N ASP A 66 20.59 9.18 -78.12
CA ASP A 66 21.31 8.67 -79.29
C ASP A 66 20.37 7.97 -80.28
N LEU A 67 19.86 8.77 -81.22
CA LEU A 67 18.99 8.29 -82.31
C LEU A 67 19.77 8.03 -83.61
N ALA A 68 21.10 8.18 -83.62
CA ALA A 68 21.93 8.12 -84.82
C ALA A 68 22.25 6.67 -85.28
N HIS A 69 21.30 5.76 -85.09
CA HIS A 69 21.40 4.34 -85.42
C HIS A 69 20.38 3.96 -86.49
N ASP A 70 20.72 2.94 -87.28
CA ASP A 70 19.80 2.43 -88.29
C ASP A 70 18.55 1.82 -87.64
N ALA A 71 17.46 1.75 -88.40
CA ALA A 71 16.26 1.06 -87.92
C ALA A 71 16.59 -0.41 -87.63
N ASP A 72 15.94 -0.98 -86.63
CA ASP A 72 16.12 -2.35 -86.14
C ASP A 72 17.44 -2.62 -85.37
N THR A 73 18.30 -1.61 -85.15
CA THR A 73 19.41 -1.70 -84.19
C THR A 73 18.88 -2.07 -82.79
N VAL A 74 19.54 -3.03 -82.12
CA VAL A 74 19.20 -3.47 -80.77
C VAL A 74 20.15 -2.86 -79.75
N ALA A 75 19.59 -2.27 -78.69
CA ALA A 75 20.33 -1.70 -77.57
C ALA A 75 20.04 -2.42 -76.26
N LEU A 76 21.00 -2.45 -75.35
CA LEU A 76 20.83 -2.87 -73.95
C LEU A 76 20.98 -1.68 -73.00
N VAL A 77 20.02 -1.50 -72.09
CA VAL A 77 20.13 -0.61 -70.93
C VAL A 77 20.28 -1.48 -69.68
N TYR A 78 21.25 -1.17 -68.81
CA TYR A 78 21.62 -2.08 -67.71
C TYR A 78 21.77 -1.45 -66.32
N ASP A 79 21.84 -0.13 -66.19
CA ASP A 79 22.09 0.58 -64.92
C ASP A 79 21.19 1.83 -64.75
N ASP A 80 19.97 1.76 -65.27
CA ASP A 80 18.96 2.77 -65.05
C ASP A 80 18.34 2.59 -63.66
N SER A 81 18.21 3.69 -62.93
CA SER A 81 17.58 3.71 -61.59
C SER A 81 16.14 3.16 -61.56
N THR A 82 15.44 3.18 -62.69
CA THR A 82 14.13 2.55 -62.85
C THR A 82 14.32 1.14 -63.40
N ALA A 83 14.12 0.11 -62.58
CA ALA A 83 14.38 -1.28 -62.98
C ALA A 83 13.68 -1.72 -64.28
N ALA A 84 12.46 -1.21 -64.55
CA ALA A 84 11.72 -1.50 -65.78
C ALA A 84 12.37 -0.96 -67.07
N ASN A 85 13.34 -0.04 -66.95
CA ASN A 85 14.12 0.48 -68.06
C ASN A 85 15.36 -0.38 -68.38
N ASN A 86 15.75 -1.32 -67.53
CA ASN A 86 16.92 -2.17 -67.74
C ASN A 86 16.55 -3.38 -68.61
N ASP A 87 16.33 -3.12 -69.90
CA ASP A 87 15.90 -4.14 -70.87
C ASP A 87 16.58 -3.92 -72.23
N LEU A 88 16.20 -4.75 -73.19
CA LEU A 88 16.53 -4.64 -74.60
C LEU A 88 15.54 -3.70 -75.30
N TYR A 89 16.08 -2.83 -76.13
CA TYR A 89 15.35 -1.87 -76.93
C TYR A 89 15.65 -2.06 -78.41
N VAL A 90 14.67 -1.77 -79.28
CA VAL A 90 14.85 -1.78 -80.73
C VAL A 90 14.61 -0.39 -81.29
N LYS A 91 15.51 0.08 -82.16
CA LYS A 91 15.42 1.37 -82.82
C LYS A 91 14.32 1.36 -83.88
N VAL A 92 13.37 2.29 -83.76
CA VAL A 92 12.32 2.51 -84.76
C VAL A 92 12.55 3.86 -85.45
N GLY A 93 12.43 3.89 -86.78
CA GLY A 93 12.65 5.07 -87.61
C GLY A 93 14.10 5.23 -88.08
N SER A 94 14.32 6.08 -89.09
CA SER A 94 15.63 6.32 -89.72
C SER A 94 16.66 6.88 -88.75
N SER A 95 17.95 6.68 -89.04
CA SER A 95 19.05 7.29 -88.28
C SER A 95 18.89 8.81 -88.16
N GLY A 96 19.08 9.34 -86.95
CA GLY A 96 18.90 10.74 -86.58
C GLY A 96 17.45 11.17 -86.26
N ALA A 97 16.47 10.27 -86.37
CA ALA A 97 15.06 10.52 -86.03
C ALA A 97 14.41 9.28 -85.37
N GLY A 98 13.16 9.35 -84.92
CA GLY A 98 12.43 8.18 -84.39
C GLY A 98 12.58 7.97 -82.87
N SER A 99 12.49 6.72 -82.40
CA SER A 99 12.48 6.39 -80.96
C SER A 99 12.93 4.95 -80.69
N TRP A 100 13.25 4.63 -79.43
CA TRP A 100 13.56 3.29 -78.96
C TRP A 100 12.35 2.61 -78.31
N THR A 101 12.03 1.40 -78.76
CA THR A 101 10.91 0.62 -78.22
C THR A 101 11.44 -0.48 -77.29
N ASN A 102 11.01 -0.50 -76.03
CA ASN A 102 11.36 -1.57 -75.08
C ASN A 102 10.70 -2.89 -75.52
N THR A 103 11.47 -3.97 -75.52
CA THR A 103 11.01 -5.30 -75.94
C THR A 103 10.43 -6.15 -74.80
N GLY A 104 10.77 -5.83 -73.54
CA GLY A 104 10.42 -6.61 -72.35
C GLY A 104 11.11 -7.98 -72.27
N ALA A 105 11.99 -8.29 -73.23
CA ALA A 105 12.51 -9.63 -73.43
C ALA A 105 13.52 -10.01 -72.34
N PHE A 106 14.35 -9.07 -71.90
CA PHE A 106 15.37 -9.31 -70.88
C PHE A 106 14.75 -9.42 -69.49
N GLY A 107 13.82 -8.52 -69.14
CA GLY A 107 13.06 -8.60 -67.88
C GLY A 107 12.28 -9.92 -67.78
N SER A 108 11.55 -10.30 -68.83
CA SER A 108 10.82 -11.58 -68.87
C SER A 108 11.75 -12.79 -68.73
N ALA A 109 12.94 -12.75 -69.35
CA ALA A 109 13.91 -13.84 -69.25
C ALA A 109 14.53 -13.95 -67.85
N ILE A 110 14.74 -12.82 -67.17
CA ILE A 110 15.18 -12.78 -65.77
C ILE A 110 14.08 -13.35 -64.87
N ASP A 111 12.83 -12.90 -65.01
CA ASP A 111 11.72 -13.35 -64.17
C ASP A 111 11.49 -14.86 -64.28
N VAL A 112 11.53 -15.41 -65.50
CA VAL A 112 11.43 -16.87 -65.73
C VAL A 112 12.57 -17.64 -65.06
N ARG A 113 13.77 -17.07 -64.95
CA ARG A 113 14.92 -17.71 -64.30
C ARG A 113 14.94 -17.48 -62.79
N ALA A 114 14.46 -16.35 -62.31
CA ALA A 114 14.47 -15.95 -60.90
C ALA A 114 13.29 -16.56 -60.13
N GLY A 115 12.15 -16.76 -60.79
CA GLY A 115 10.92 -17.29 -60.18
C GLY A 115 11.13 -18.54 -59.32
N PRO A 116 11.77 -19.60 -59.82
CA PRO A 116 12.01 -20.81 -59.03
C PRO A 116 12.81 -20.58 -57.74
N TYR A 117 13.72 -19.59 -57.71
CA TYR A 117 14.49 -19.26 -56.52
C TYR A 117 13.66 -18.45 -55.51
N ALA A 118 12.80 -17.54 -55.99
CA ALA A 118 11.87 -16.82 -55.13
C ALA A 118 10.86 -17.77 -54.48
N ASP A 119 10.32 -18.71 -55.25
CA ASP A 119 9.41 -19.74 -54.74
C ASP A 119 10.10 -20.64 -53.70
N ALA A 120 11.34 -21.08 -53.97
CA ALA A 120 12.12 -21.87 -53.02
C ALA A 120 12.41 -21.10 -51.72
N ALA A 121 12.70 -19.79 -51.81
CA ALA A 121 12.90 -18.94 -50.64
C ALA A 121 11.62 -18.83 -49.79
N ALA A 122 10.46 -18.63 -50.42
CA ALA A 122 9.16 -18.56 -49.74
C ALA A 122 8.81 -19.89 -49.04
N VAL A 123 9.08 -21.04 -49.68
CA VAL A 123 8.90 -22.37 -49.08
C VAL A 123 9.84 -22.57 -47.88
N SER A 124 11.09 -22.10 -47.97
CA SER A 124 12.06 -22.17 -46.87
C SER A 124 11.62 -21.32 -45.68
N GLU A 125 11.09 -20.12 -45.92
CA GLU A 125 10.56 -19.23 -44.88
C GLU A 125 9.36 -19.86 -44.17
N ALA A 126 8.39 -20.39 -44.93
CA ALA A 126 7.23 -21.07 -44.37
C ALA A 126 7.64 -22.29 -43.51
N SER A 127 8.60 -23.08 -43.99
CA SER A 127 9.13 -24.24 -43.26
C SER A 127 9.79 -23.81 -41.94
N ALA A 128 10.59 -22.73 -41.95
CA ALA A 128 11.22 -22.19 -40.74
C ALA A 128 10.16 -21.76 -39.70
N GLY A 129 9.05 -21.14 -40.13
CA GLY A 129 7.95 -20.77 -39.24
C GLY A 129 7.27 -21.98 -38.57
N VAL A 130 7.06 -23.07 -39.32
CA VAL A 130 6.51 -24.33 -38.77
C VAL A 130 7.47 -24.95 -37.75
N PHE A 131 8.78 -25.00 -38.05
CA PHE A 131 9.78 -25.51 -37.11
C PHE A 131 9.88 -24.69 -35.84
N ALA A 132 9.81 -23.36 -35.94
CA ALA A 132 9.81 -22.47 -34.78
C ALA A 132 8.58 -22.71 -33.88
N THR A 133 7.39 -22.82 -34.47
CA THR A 133 6.14 -23.09 -33.73
C THR A 133 6.20 -24.46 -33.05
N THR A 134 6.65 -25.49 -33.78
CA THR A 134 6.79 -26.85 -33.24
C THR A 134 7.78 -26.90 -32.08
N ALA A 135 8.87 -26.13 -32.16
CA ALA A 135 9.85 -26.04 -31.07
C ALA A 135 9.27 -25.36 -29.82
N LEU A 136 8.46 -24.29 -29.98
CA LEU A 136 7.77 -23.63 -28.88
C LEU A 136 6.73 -24.54 -28.21
N ASP A 137 5.95 -25.28 -29.01
CA ASP A 137 4.97 -26.24 -28.49
C ASP A 137 5.66 -27.40 -27.74
N ALA A 138 6.80 -27.88 -28.26
CA ALA A 138 7.61 -28.89 -27.59
C ALA A 138 8.20 -28.38 -26.27
N GLU A 139 8.69 -27.14 -26.22
CA GLU A 139 9.18 -26.51 -24.98
C GLU A 139 8.04 -26.37 -23.96
N ALA A 140 6.86 -25.91 -24.37
CA ALA A 140 5.69 -25.78 -23.51
C ALA A 140 5.24 -27.13 -22.95
N GLY A 141 5.23 -28.18 -23.78
CA GLY A 141 4.94 -29.55 -23.35
C GLY A 141 5.95 -30.08 -22.33
N ALA A 142 7.24 -29.81 -22.52
CA ALA A 142 8.31 -30.22 -21.61
C ALA A 142 8.25 -29.50 -20.25
N ARG A 143 7.77 -28.25 -20.21
CA ARG A 143 7.61 -27.45 -18.97
C ARG A 143 6.37 -27.80 -18.14
N ALA A 144 5.37 -28.48 -18.71
CA ALA A 144 4.09 -28.71 -18.04
C ALA A 144 4.17 -29.72 -16.87
N ALA A 145 5.25 -30.47 -16.73
CA ALA A 145 5.44 -31.43 -15.64
C ALA A 145 6.26 -30.82 -14.49
N PHE A 146 5.59 -30.18 -13.53
CA PHE A 146 6.25 -29.68 -12.33
C PHE A 146 6.59 -30.82 -11.36
N ASN A 147 7.84 -31.30 -11.40
CA ASN A 147 8.38 -32.26 -10.43
C ASN A 147 9.69 -31.72 -9.83
N PRO A 148 9.69 -31.24 -8.57
CA PRO A 148 10.92 -30.87 -7.89
C PRO A 148 11.69 -32.12 -7.48
N PHE A 149 13.00 -32.13 -7.74
CA PHE A 149 13.94 -33.16 -7.30
C PHE A 149 14.80 -32.64 -6.14
N PRO A 150 15.28 -33.52 -5.24
CA PRO A 150 16.09 -33.13 -4.08
C PRO A 150 17.40 -32.42 -4.45
N ASP A 151 18.02 -32.84 -5.56
CA ASP A 151 19.26 -32.27 -6.07
C ASP A 151 19.38 -32.44 -7.59
N THR A 152 20.35 -31.73 -8.19
CA THR A 152 20.64 -31.79 -9.63
C THR A 152 20.97 -33.19 -10.12
N ALA A 153 21.66 -34.02 -9.32
CA ALA A 153 22.06 -35.36 -9.73
C ALA A 153 20.84 -36.29 -9.86
N THR A 154 19.90 -36.20 -8.93
CA THR A 154 18.64 -36.96 -8.91
C THR A 154 17.75 -36.52 -10.07
N GLY A 155 17.64 -35.20 -10.31
CA GLY A 155 16.91 -34.67 -11.46
C GLY A 155 17.49 -35.14 -12.80
N LEU A 156 18.83 -35.12 -12.96
CA LEU A 156 19.50 -35.63 -14.15
C LEU A 156 19.32 -37.14 -14.35
N ALA A 157 19.21 -37.93 -13.28
CA ALA A 157 18.98 -39.36 -13.36
C ALA A 157 17.53 -39.70 -13.75
N ALA A 158 16.57 -38.85 -13.38
CA ALA A 158 15.14 -39.07 -13.57
C ALA A 158 14.56 -38.43 -14.85
N THR A 159 15.33 -37.59 -15.54
CA THR A 159 14.92 -36.90 -16.77
C THR A 159 15.70 -37.39 -17.99
N SER A 160 15.30 -37.00 -19.18
CA SER A 160 16.01 -37.21 -20.45
C SER A 160 16.56 -35.89 -21.02
N PRO A 161 17.57 -35.92 -21.90
CA PRO A 161 17.98 -34.73 -22.64
C PRO A 161 16.80 -34.09 -23.39
N GLY A 162 16.61 -32.79 -23.22
CA GLY A 162 15.44 -32.05 -23.71
C GLY A 162 14.38 -31.75 -22.65
N ASP A 163 14.45 -32.38 -21.47
CA ASP A 163 13.50 -32.15 -20.39
C ASP A 163 13.89 -30.95 -19.53
N TYR A 164 12.87 -30.34 -18.92
CA TYR A 164 13.01 -29.37 -17.83
C TYR A 164 12.74 -30.08 -16.50
N PHE A 165 13.45 -29.69 -15.45
CA PHE A 165 13.19 -30.14 -14.10
C PHE A 165 13.55 -29.07 -13.07
N ASN A 166 13.00 -29.19 -11.87
CA ASN A 166 13.25 -28.23 -10.81
C ASN A 166 14.11 -28.87 -9.70
N VAL A 167 15.04 -28.10 -9.14
CA VAL A 167 15.83 -28.49 -7.96
C VAL A 167 16.01 -27.29 -7.04
N PHE A 168 16.35 -27.52 -5.79
CA PHE A 168 16.77 -26.44 -4.89
C PHE A 168 18.24 -26.08 -5.15
N GLY A 169 18.52 -24.78 -5.33
CA GLY A 169 19.87 -24.25 -5.44
C GLY A 169 20.60 -24.21 -4.08
N GLU A 170 21.87 -23.79 -4.08
CA GLU A 170 22.67 -23.63 -2.84
C GLU A 170 22.10 -22.57 -1.88
N ASP A 171 21.23 -21.70 -2.38
CA ASP A 171 20.53 -20.65 -1.64
C ASP A 171 19.08 -21.05 -1.27
N ASP A 172 18.75 -22.35 -1.34
CA ASP A 172 17.41 -22.91 -1.14
C ASP A 172 16.33 -22.30 -2.06
N VAL A 173 16.74 -21.62 -3.14
CA VAL A 173 15.83 -21.12 -4.16
C VAL A 173 15.56 -22.23 -5.17
N LEU A 174 14.28 -22.49 -5.43
CA LEU A 174 13.90 -23.41 -6.49
C LEU A 174 14.38 -22.87 -7.84
N VAL A 175 15.18 -23.66 -8.55
CA VAL A 175 15.68 -23.34 -9.88
C VAL A 175 15.13 -24.31 -10.90
N GLU A 176 14.71 -23.77 -12.04
CA GLU A 176 14.36 -24.55 -13.21
C GLU A 176 15.62 -24.79 -14.03
N ILE A 177 15.93 -26.06 -14.27
CA ILE A 177 17.08 -26.55 -15.00
C ILE A 177 16.61 -27.23 -16.27
N TYR A 178 17.28 -26.92 -17.38
CA TYR A 178 17.13 -27.66 -18.63
C TYR A 178 18.26 -28.67 -18.77
N ARG A 179 17.93 -29.93 -19.06
CA ARG A 179 18.92 -30.95 -19.40
C ARG A 179 19.24 -30.85 -20.89
N ASN A 180 20.40 -30.33 -21.24
CA ASN A 180 20.78 -30.18 -22.63
C ASN A 180 21.03 -31.53 -23.33
N VAL A 181 21.21 -31.51 -24.66
CA VAL A 181 21.44 -32.72 -25.49
C VAL A 181 22.70 -33.51 -25.13
N THR A 182 23.67 -32.90 -24.45
CA THR A 182 24.87 -33.58 -23.95
C THR A 182 24.65 -34.22 -22.57
N GLY A 183 23.44 -34.09 -22.01
CA GLY A 183 23.05 -34.61 -20.70
C GLY A 183 23.41 -33.70 -19.53
N SER A 184 23.92 -32.49 -19.78
CA SER A 184 24.33 -31.52 -18.76
C SER A 184 23.17 -30.64 -18.30
N ALA A 185 23.16 -30.30 -17.02
CA ALA A 185 22.22 -29.35 -16.42
C ALA A 185 22.61 -27.90 -16.77
N VAL A 186 21.66 -27.12 -17.27
CA VAL A 186 21.81 -25.68 -17.53
C VAL A 186 20.71 -24.92 -16.80
N LEU A 187 21.10 -24.03 -15.88
CA LEU A 187 20.17 -23.15 -15.18
C LEU A 187 19.42 -22.28 -16.19
N GLN A 188 18.09 -22.33 -16.18
CA GLN A 188 17.25 -21.50 -17.04
C GLN A 188 16.73 -20.29 -16.28
N LYS A 189 16.16 -20.54 -15.10
CA LYS A 189 15.49 -19.50 -14.31
C LYS A 189 15.54 -19.85 -12.82
N ARG A 190 15.72 -18.82 -11.99
CA ARG A 190 15.43 -18.89 -10.55
C ARG A 190 13.95 -18.60 -10.36
N VAL A 191 13.21 -19.56 -9.84
CA VAL A 191 11.76 -19.44 -9.69
C VAL A 191 11.48 -19.00 -8.26
N PHE A 192 11.29 -17.69 -8.07
CA PHE A 192 10.71 -17.16 -6.84
C PHE A 192 9.23 -17.55 -6.82
N GLN A 193 8.93 -18.78 -6.40
CA GLN A 193 7.56 -19.29 -6.49
C GLN A 193 6.73 -18.86 -5.29
N GLU A 194 5.61 -18.25 -5.63
CA GLU A 194 4.37 -18.43 -4.92
C GLU A 194 4.06 -19.94 -4.85
N MET A 195 3.94 -20.49 -3.65
CA MET A 195 3.66 -21.91 -3.43
C MET A 195 2.42 -22.09 -2.57
N ASP A 196 1.51 -22.95 -3.05
CA ASP A 196 0.35 -23.38 -2.29
C ASP A 196 0.72 -24.51 -1.31
N ILE A 197 0.32 -24.39 -0.05
CA ILE A 197 0.62 -25.40 0.99
C ILE A 197 0.10 -26.80 0.65
N ARG A 198 -0.89 -26.94 -0.25
CA ARG A 198 -1.41 -28.25 -0.71
C ARG A 198 -0.38 -29.03 -1.51
N LEU A 199 0.56 -28.36 -2.18
CA LEU A 199 1.67 -29.01 -2.88
C LEU A 199 2.59 -29.78 -1.93
N PHE A 200 2.56 -29.43 -0.64
CA PHE A 200 3.34 -30.06 0.42
C PHE A 200 2.50 -31.02 1.28
N GLY A 201 1.29 -31.38 0.81
CA GLY A 201 0.42 -32.34 1.48
C GLY A 201 -0.52 -31.75 2.54
N ALA A 202 -0.61 -30.42 2.67
CA ALA A 202 -1.60 -29.80 3.54
C ALA A 202 -3.01 -30.10 3.01
N ALA A 203 -3.93 -30.46 3.92
CA ALA A 203 -5.31 -30.79 3.61
C ALA A 203 -6.27 -29.99 4.51
N PRO A 204 -7.27 -29.29 3.96
CA PRO A 204 -8.27 -28.61 4.77
C PRO A 204 -8.99 -29.59 5.70
N GLY A 205 -9.17 -29.20 6.97
CA GLY A 205 -9.78 -30.02 8.01
C GLY A 205 -8.87 -31.09 8.60
N ALA A 206 -7.65 -31.28 8.10
CA ALA A 206 -6.67 -32.12 8.76
C ALA A 206 -6.28 -31.54 10.12
N LEU A 207 -6.09 -32.43 11.10
CA LEU A 207 -5.72 -32.05 12.46
C LEU A 207 -4.36 -31.35 12.51
N ASP A 208 -3.38 -31.79 11.72
CA ASP A 208 -2.05 -31.20 11.75
C ASP A 208 -1.45 -31.06 10.35
N ASN A 209 -1.24 -29.81 9.94
CA ASN A 209 -0.62 -29.39 8.70
C ASN A 209 0.73 -28.73 8.94
N SER A 210 1.24 -28.72 10.17
CA SER A 210 2.45 -27.99 10.55
C SER A 210 3.66 -28.36 9.69
N ALA A 211 3.88 -29.65 9.42
CA ALA A 211 4.98 -30.11 8.57
C ALA A 211 4.86 -29.61 7.12
N ALA A 212 3.65 -29.64 6.55
CA ALA A 212 3.40 -29.18 5.19
C ALA A 212 3.57 -27.66 5.05
N ILE A 213 3.07 -26.88 6.00
CA ILE A 213 3.21 -25.43 6.00
C ILE A 213 4.67 -25.02 6.20
N ASN A 214 5.40 -25.66 7.11
CA ASN A 214 6.83 -25.41 7.27
C ASN A 214 7.64 -25.78 6.03
N ALA A 215 7.32 -26.90 5.37
CA ALA A 215 7.95 -27.26 4.11
C ALA A 215 7.69 -26.20 3.01
N ALA A 216 6.46 -25.67 2.94
CA ALA A 216 6.14 -24.57 2.03
C ALA A 216 6.90 -23.28 2.37
N MET A 217 7.00 -22.90 3.65
CA MET A 217 7.76 -21.74 4.09
C MET A 217 9.27 -21.89 3.86
N ALA A 218 9.82 -23.09 3.98
CA ALA A 218 11.23 -23.33 3.64
C ALA A 218 11.47 -23.25 2.12
N ALA A 219 10.50 -23.63 1.30
CA ALA A 219 10.65 -23.72 -0.15
C ALA A 219 10.29 -22.43 -0.92
N ALA A 220 9.63 -21.46 -0.28
CA ALA A 220 8.98 -20.35 -1.00
C ALA A 220 9.05 -19.01 -0.28
N LEU A 221 9.41 -17.97 -1.04
CA LEU A 221 9.30 -16.59 -0.58
C LEU A 221 7.84 -16.21 -0.34
N ARG A 222 6.91 -16.66 -1.20
CA ARG A 222 5.47 -16.41 -1.04
C ARG A 222 4.73 -17.73 -0.82
N VAL A 223 4.10 -17.88 0.33
CA VAL A 223 3.30 -19.05 0.70
C VAL A 223 1.82 -18.67 0.62
N ILE A 224 1.06 -19.44 -0.16
CA ILE A 224 -0.38 -19.29 -0.30
C ILE A 224 -1.09 -20.25 0.63
N ILE A 225 -1.93 -19.70 1.49
CA ILE A 225 -2.90 -20.41 2.32
C ILE A 225 -4.23 -20.39 1.54
N PRO A 226 -4.58 -21.48 0.82
CA PRO A 226 -5.79 -21.51 0.02
C PRO A 226 -7.03 -21.54 0.92
N ALA A 227 -8.22 -21.32 0.35
CA ALA A 227 -9.46 -21.38 1.12
C ALA A 227 -9.62 -22.73 1.84
N GLY A 228 -9.87 -22.69 3.15
CA GLY A 228 -9.94 -23.87 4.02
C GLY A 228 -9.44 -23.57 5.43
N ALA A 229 -9.62 -24.52 6.34
CA ALA A 229 -9.06 -24.45 7.70
C ALA A 229 -7.94 -25.50 7.85
N PHE A 230 -6.77 -25.08 8.32
CA PHE A 230 -5.58 -25.92 8.42
C PHE A 230 -5.12 -25.95 9.88
N GLY A 231 -5.42 -27.04 10.59
CA GLY A 231 -4.96 -27.25 11.96
C GLY A 231 -3.44 -27.39 12.02
N CYS A 232 -2.81 -26.88 13.06
CA CYS A 232 -1.36 -26.86 13.31
C CYS A 232 -1.08 -27.04 14.81
N ALA A 233 -0.02 -27.75 15.15
CA ALA A 233 0.58 -27.69 16.48
C ALA A 233 1.18 -26.30 16.78
N ALA A 234 1.27 -25.90 18.06
CA ALA A 234 1.84 -24.61 18.47
C ALA A 234 3.39 -24.60 18.43
N ASP A 235 3.98 -23.41 18.38
CA ASP A 235 5.44 -23.16 18.28
C ASP A 235 6.11 -23.74 17.03
N VAL A 236 5.31 -24.13 16.02
CA VAL A 236 5.84 -24.82 14.84
C VAL A 236 6.08 -23.89 13.65
N LEU A 237 5.23 -22.88 13.43
CA LEU A 237 5.33 -22.07 12.22
C LEU A 237 6.32 -20.93 12.42
N LYS A 238 7.46 -21.03 11.75
CA LYS A 238 8.51 -20.01 11.79
C LYS A 238 8.81 -19.52 10.40
N ALA A 239 8.95 -18.21 10.22
CA ALA A 239 9.45 -17.69 8.96
C ALA A 239 10.86 -18.22 8.69
N GLN A 240 11.08 -18.73 7.49
CA GLN A 240 12.34 -19.36 7.08
C GLN A 240 13.16 -18.47 6.14
N ILE A 241 12.53 -17.52 5.45
CA ILE A 241 13.15 -16.68 4.42
C ILE A 241 12.95 -15.20 4.77
N GLU A 242 13.97 -14.37 4.52
CA GLU A 242 13.88 -12.92 4.73
C GLU A 242 12.89 -12.30 3.73
N GLY A 243 11.96 -11.48 4.21
CA GLY A 243 10.89 -10.90 3.39
C GLY A 243 9.77 -11.89 3.04
N GLN A 244 9.61 -12.96 3.83
CA GLN A 244 8.63 -14.01 3.55
C GLN A 244 7.19 -13.47 3.54
N ILE A 245 6.46 -13.78 2.47
CA ILE A 245 5.08 -13.38 2.24
C ILE A 245 4.17 -14.58 2.55
N ILE A 246 3.17 -14.38 3.39
CA ILE A 246 2.15 -15.38 3.71
C ILE A 246 0.80 -14.76 3.38
N ASP A 247 0.11 -15.33 2.40
CA ASP A 247 -1.08 -14.71 1.81
C ASP A 247 -2.17 -15.73 1.48
N GLY A 248 -3.40 -15.27 1.32
CA GLY A 248 -4.51 -16.09 0.82
C GLY A 248 -5.66 -16.28 1.82
N PRO A 249 -6.85 -16.68 1.34
CA PRO A 249 -8.11 -16.59 2.08
C PRO A 249 -8.32 -17.72 3.11
N GLY A 250 -7.33 -18.58 3.33
CA GLY A 250 -7.42 -19.68 4.28
C GLY A 250 -7.27 -19.27 5.74
N ILE A 251 -7.49 -20.24 6.63
CA ILE A 251 -7.37 -20.08 8.07
C ILE A 251 -6.36 -21.09 8.60
N ILE A 252 -5.36 -20.62 9.34
CA ILE A 252 -4.44 -21.46 10.10
C ILE A 252 -4.94 -21.54 11.54
N GLY A 253 -5.17 -22.75 12.04
CA GLY A 253 -5.74 -22.99 13.37
C GLY A 253 -4.74 -23.65 14.31
N MET A 254 -4.59 -23.12 15.53
CA MET A 254 -3.88 -23.82 16.59
C MET A 254 -4.73 -24.97 17.14
N ASN A 255 -4.15 -26.16 17.24
CA ASN A 255 -4.82 -27.34 17.76
C ASN A 255 -5.26 -27.18 19.22
N SER A 256 -6.31 -27.92 19.60
CA SER A 256 -6.85 -27.85 20.96
C SER A 256 -5.84 -28.37 21.98
N GLY A 257 -5.64 -27.64 23.07
CA GLY A 257 -4.72 -28.00 24.15
C GLY A 257 -3.26 -27.60 23.95
N GLU A 258 -2.90 -27.09 22.78
CA GLU A 258 -1.55 -26.58 22.50
C GLU A 258 -1.23 -25.30 23.30
N THR A 259 0.05 -25.01 23.50
CA THR A 259 0.56 -23.78 24.13
C THR A 259 1.73 -23.24 23.33
N GLY A 260 1.93 -21.91 23.32
CA GLY A 260 3.00 -21.23 22.61
C GLY A 260 2.47 -20.16 21.65
N VAL A 261 3.25 -19.88 20.62
CA VAL A 261 2.94 -18.95 19.53
C VAL A 261 2.63 -19.76 18.26
N LEU A 262 1.52 -19.45 17.59
CA LEU A 262 1.17 -20.14 16.33
C LEU A 262 2.16 -19.82 15.21
N PHE A 263 2.52 -18.54 15.04
CA PHE A 263 3.47 -18.06 14.05
C PHE A 263 4.50 -17.09 14.63
N ASP A 264 5.78 -17.37 14.37
CA ASP A 264 6.92 -16.56 14.79
C ASP A 264 7.72 -16.09 13.56
N SER A 265 7.93 -14.78 13.43
CA SER A 265 8.72 -14.23 12.32
C SER A 265 10.22 -14.58 12.42
N ASN A 266 10.70 -15.08 13.56
CA ASN A 266 12.02 -15.68 13.72
C ASN A 266 13.16 -14.75 13.24
N ASP A 267 13.12 -13.49 13.68
CA ASP A 267 14.04 -12.38 13.33
C ASP A 267 14.08 -12.04 11.82
N LYS A 268 12.97 -12.27 11.10
CA LYS A 268 12.85 -11.94 9.67
C LYS A 268 11.78 -10.90 9.39
N THR A 269 11.98 -10.14 8.31
CA THR A 269 10.89 -9.37 7.70
C THR A 269 9.83 -10.33 7.17
N VAL A 270 8.57 -10.10 7.53
CA VAL A 270 7.43 -10.90 7.05
C VAL A 270 6.29 -10.02 6.57
N HIS A 271 5.59 -10.48 5.54
CA HIS A 271 4.41 -9.81 4.98
C HIS A 271 3.21 -10.75 5.05
N ILE A 272 2.26 -10.47 5.94
CA ILE A 272 1.08 -11.30 6.15
C ILE A 272 -0.15 -10.59 5.57
N GLY A 273 -0.83 -11.22 4.62
CA GLY A 273 -1.97 -10.66 3.89
C GLY A 273 -3.16 -11.61 3.86
N ALA A 274 -4.39 -11.12 4.07
CA ALA A 274 -5.63 -11.86 3.80
C ALA A 274 -5.84 -13.25 4.47
N VAL A 275 -4.97 -13.66 5.40
CA VAL A 275 -5.02 -14.96 6.10
C VAL A 275 -5.77 -14.83 7.43
N GLY A 276 -6.48 -15.89 7.80
CA GLY A 276 -7.05 -16.06 9.14
C GLY A 276 -6.14 -16.85 10.08
N PHE A 277 -6.08 -16.45 11.35
CA PHE A 277 -5.46 -17.19 12.43
C PHE A 277 -6.51 -17.45 13.51
N THR A 278 -6.60 -18.68 14.00
CA THR A 278 -7.58 -19.05 15.02
C THR A 278 -6.99 -20.00 16.05
N ALA A 279 -7.53 -19.97 17.26
CA ALA A 279 -7.33 -21.01 18.25
C ALA A 279 -8.69 -21.49 18.79
N ASN A 280 -8.67 -22.58 19.55
CA ASN A 280 -9.89 -23.21 20.08
C ASN A 280 -10.36 -22.61 21.43
N ASP A 281 -9.94 -21.41 21.81
CA ASP A 281 -10.39 -20.78 23.05
C ASP A 281 -11.71 -20.01 22.84
N THR A 282 -12.82 -20.76 22.83
CA THR A 282 -14.14 -20.20 22.56
C THR A 282 -14.62 -19.29 23.70
N GLY A 283 -15.23 -18.16 23.36
CA GLY A 283 -15.87 -17.23 24.30
C GLY A 283 -15.17 -15.88 24.37
N ALA A 284 -15.95 -14.82 24.61
CA ALA A 284 -15.40 -13.48 24.85
C ALA A 284 -14.48 -13.50 26.07
N LYS A 285 -13.39 -12.73 25.99
CA LYS A 285 -12.33 -12.68 27.02
C LYS A 285 -12.42 -11.44 27.90
N ASN A 286 -13.38 -10.55 27.62
CA ASN A 286 -13.65 -9.35 28.42
C ASN A 286 -13.81 -9.66 29.93
N ASP A 287 -14.50 -10.75 30.28
CA ASP A 287 -14.71 -11.15 31.69
C ASP A 287 -13.58 -11.98 32.30
N VAL A 288 -12.51 -12.27 31.55
CA VAL A 288 -11.44 -13.17 32.00
C VAL A 288 -10.28 -12.37 32.60
N ALA A 289 -10.08 -12.48 33.91
CA ALA A 289 -9.09 -11.68 34.63
C ALA A 289 -7.61 -11.99 34.28
N SER A 290 -7.31 -13.18 33.78
CA SER A 290 -5.95 -13.63 33.43
C SER A 290 -5.98 -14.60 32.24
N PRO A 291 -4.90 -14.73 31.45
CA PRO A 291 -4.85 -15.71 30.37
C PRO A 291 -5.21 -17.11 30.86
N THR A 292 -6.06 -17.81 30.12
CA THR A 292 -6.47 -19.19 30.44
C THR A 292 -5.42 -20.22 30.02
N ALA A 293 -4.54 -19.84 29.09
CA ALA A 293 -3.39 -20.60 28.62
C ALA A 293 -2.41 -19.66 27.92
N ASP A 294 -1.14 -20.06 27.82
CA ASP A 294 -0.20 -19.35 26.97
C ASP A 294 -0.43 -19.76 25.50
N ARG A 295 -1.42 -19.16 24.84
CA ARG A 295 -1.68 -19.37 23.41
C ARG A 295 -1.76 -18.03 22.72
N SER A 296 -0.72 -17.71 21.96
CA SER A 296 -0.61 -16.48 21.19
C SER A 296 -0.61 -16.75 19.69
N ALA A 297 -1.10 -15.81 18.89
CA ALA A 297 -1.18 -16.03 17.44
C ALA A 297 0.13 -15.66 16.75
N LEU A 298 0.49 -14.39 16.76
CA LEU A 298 1.61 -13.86 16.00
C LEU A 298 2.66 -13.26 16.94
N LEU A 299 3.90 -13.75 16.85
CA LEU A 299 5.10 -13.12 17.38
C LEU A 299 5.86 -12.51 16.20
N LEU A 300 5.99 -11.19 16.17
CA LEU A 300 6.56 -10.47 15.03
C LEU A 300 7.77 -9.67 15.48
N ASP A 301 8.88 -9.85 14.78
CA ASP A 301 10.08 -9.08 14.99
C ASP A 301 9.94 -7.67 14.42
N MET A 302 10.26 -6.72 15.27
CA MET A 302 10.00 -5.30 15.09
C MET A 302 11.23 -4.54 14.64
N ASP A 303 12.41 -5.17 14.71
CA ASP A 303 13.61 -4.67 14.04
C ASP A 303 13.54 -4.89 12.52
N LYS A 304 12.39 -5.29 12.00
CA LYS A 304 12.15 -5.64 10.61
C LYS A 304 10.96 -4.86 10.07
N ALA A 305 11.01 -4.52 8.78
CA ALA A 305 9.95 -3.76 8.10
C ALA A 305 8.76 -4.65 7.72
N SER A 306 8.25 -5.42 8.68
CA SER A 306 7.18 -6.38 8.49
C SER A 306 5.83 -5.68 8.24
N THR A 307 4.91 -6.35 7.55
CA THR A 307 3.58 -5.78 7.25
C THR A 307 2.45 -6.76 7.54
N LEU A 308 1.33 -6.27 8.07
CA LEU A 308 0.08 -7.02 8.21
C LEU A 308 -1.04 -6.32 7.45
N ARG A 309 -1.81 -7.06 6.66
CA ARG A 309 -2.93 -6.50 5.92
C ARG A 309 -4.12 -7.44 5.84
N GLY A 310 -5.33 -6.95 6.14
CA GLY A 310 -6.56 -7.71 5.93
C GLY A 310 -6.59 -9.06 6.65
N THR A 311 -5.86 -9.17 7.74
CA THR A 311 -5.66 -10.41 8.50
C THR A 311 -6.71 -10.50 9.61
N MET A 312 -7.26 -11.69 9.84
CA MET A 312 -8.22 -11.94 10.90
C MET A 312 -7.60 -12.85 11.96
N ILE A 313 -7.67 -12.48 13.24
CA ILE A 313 -7.06 -13.26 14.34
C ILE A 313 -8.11 -13.46 15.44
N MET A 314 -8.31 -14.68 15.91
CA MET A 314 -9.40 -14.97 16.84
C MET A 314 -9.17 -16.06 17.88
N ASN A 315 -9.86 -15.93 19.01
CA ASN A 315 -10.03 -16.99 20.02
C ASN A 315 -8.70 -17.46 20.65
N PHE A 316 -7.74 -16.56 20.82
CA PHE A 316 -6.46 -16.86 21.49
C PHE A 316 -6.54 -16.60 22.99
N ALA A 317 -6.08 -17.57 23.78
CA ALA A 317 -6.14 -17.51 25.25
C ALA A 317 -5.25 -16.40 25.86
N ASN A 318 -4.22 -16.01 25.13
CA ASN A 318 -3.24 -14.99 25.52
C ASN A 318 -3.30 -13.82 24.52
N ARG A 319 -2.30 -13.67 23.64
CA ARG A 319 -2.14 -12.50 22.77
C ARG A 319 -2.49 -12.80 21.32
N ALA A 320 -3.26 -11.95 20.66
CA ALA A 320 -3.44 -12.08 19.21
C ALA A 320 -2.18 -11.64 18.47
N ILE A 321 -1.66 -10.45 18.78
CA ILE A 321 -0.45 -9.92 18.15
C ILE A 321 0.52 -9.47 19.23
N LEU A 322 1.75 -9.98 19.15
CA LEU A 322 2.87 -9.62 20.00
C LEU A 322 4.06 -9.19 19.13
N PRO A 323 4.22 -7.88 18.87
CA PRO A 323 5.50 -7.29 18.50
C PRO A 323 6.58 -7.67 19.51
N ARG A 324 7.77 -8.03 19.04
CA ARG A 324 8.97 -8.29 19.83
C ARG A 324 10.14 -7.52 19.25
N ASN A 325 10.92 -6.91 20.12
CA ASN A 325 12.19 -6.29 19.76
C ASN A 325 13.30 -7.03 20.53
N GLU A 326 14.24 -7.67 19.84
CA GLU A 326 15.43 -8.28 20.47
C GLU A 326 16.58 -7.28 20.62
N THR A 327 16.64 -6.27 19.74
CA THR A 327 17.70 -5.24 19.72
C THR A 327 17.10 -3.87 19.47
N PRO A 328 17.00 -2.96 20.45
CA PRO A 328 16.25 -1.70 20.33
C PRO A 328 16.74 -0.83 19.16
N SER A 329 16.24 -1.09 17.96
CA SER A 329 16.60 -0.44 16.72
C SER A 329 15.39 0.35 16.25
N ARG A 330 15.60 1.64 15.99
CA ARG A 330 14.53 2.60 15.67
C ARG A 330 14.33 2.79 14.16
N LEU A 331 14.87 1.88 13.34
CA LEU A 331 15.11 2.15 11.91
C LEU A 331 14.15 1.43 10.96
N THR A 332 13.44 0.42 11.43
CA THR A 332 12.56 -0.46 10.64
C THR A 332 11.33 -0.74 11.48
N THR A 333 10.12 -0.58 10.91
CA THR A 333 8.90 -0.56 11.72
C THR A 333 7.79 -1.38 11.07
N LEU A 334 7.05 -2.08 11.92
CA LEU A 334 5.83 -2.78 11.53
C LEU A 334 4.76 -1.79 11.06
N SER A 335 4.11 -2.12 9.96
CA SER A 335 2.86 -1.46 9.54
C SER A 335 1.73 -2.47 9.47
N ALA A 336 0.58 -2.13 10.02
CA ALA A 336 -0.60 -2.97 10.04
C ALA A 336 -1.82 -2.20 9.52
N SER A 337 -2.59 -2.82 8.65
CA SER A 337 -3.81 -2.23 8.08
C SER A 337 -4.94 -3.26 7.97
N ASP A 338 -6.18 -2.83 8.23
CA ASP A 338 -7.37 -3.69 8.08
C ASP A 338 -7.30 -5.02 8.87
N VAL A 339 -6.55 -5.04 9.98
CA VAL A 339 -6.43 -6.23 10.83
C VAL A 339 -7.62 -6.30 11.77
N ILE A 340 -8.23 -7.48 11.91
CA ILE A 340 -9.38 -7.71 12.79
C ILE A 340 -8.98 -8.74 13.85
N VAL A 341 -9.09 -8.36 15.11
CA VAL A 341 -8.83 -9.22 16.27
C VAL A 341 -10.10 -9.39 17.08
N PHE A 342 -10.42 -10.63 17.47
CA PHE A 342 -11.55 -10.87 18.37
C PHE A 342 -11.39 -12.03 19.35
N ASN A 343 -12.02 -11.91 20.51
CA ASN A 343 -12.04 -12.92 21.57
C ASN A 343 -10.64 -13.37 22.03
N CYS A 344 -9.71 -12.42 22.15
CA CYS A 344 -8.36 -12.69 22.68
C CYS A 344 -8.21 -12.09 24.07
N TRP A 345 -7.32 -12.59 24.93
CA TRP A 345 -7.09 -11.90 26.20
C TRP A 345 -6.49 -10.51 25.93
N LYS A 346 -5.35 -10.43 25.24
CA LYS A 346 -4.86 -9.18 24.64
C LYS A 346 -5.08 -9.23 23.14
N GLY A 347 -5.81 -8.24 22.61
CA GLY A 347 -6.00 -8.10 21.18
C GLY A 347 -4.70 -7.69 20.49
N TYR A 348 -4.30 -6.45 20.71
CA TYR A 348 -3.03 -5.89 20.25
C TYR A 348 -2.15 -5.61 21.47
N ASP A 349 -1.12 -6.42 21.71
CA ASP A 349 -0.16 -6.20 22.82
C ASP A 349 1.06 -5.43 22.28
N LEU A 350 0.98 -4.11 22.21
CA LEU A 350 2.06 -3.23 21.76
C LEU A 350 2.98 -2.86 22.94
N GLY A 351 3.43 -3.92 23.64
CA GLY A 351 4.12 -3.91 24.92
C GLY A 351 5.37 -3.02 25.01
N VAL A 352 6.02 -3.03 26.18
CA VAL A 352 7.15 -2.14 26.53
C VAL A 352 8.35 -2.32 25.59
N GLN A 353 8.84 -1.22 25.00
CA GLN A 353 10.00 -1.18 24.08
C GLN A 353 9.94 -2.14 22.88
N ALA A 354 8.82 -2.82 22.69
CA ALA A 354 8.69 -3.85 21.68
C ALA A 354 8.22 -3.28 20.34
N ALA A 355 7.52 -2.14 20.32
CA ALA A 355 6.73 -1.73 19.16
C ALA A 355 6.92 -0.27 18.71
N GLU A 356 8.02 0.40 19.06
CA GLU A 356 8.19 1.82 18.73
C GLU A 356 8.05 2.13 17.22
N TYR A 357 7.49 3.30 16.90
CA TYR A 357 7.35 3.81 15.52
C TYR A 357 6.47 2.97 14.58
N THR A 358 5.60 2.13 15.15
CA THR A 358 4.68 1.31 14.37
C THR A 358 3.42 2.06 14.01
N THR A 359 2.82 1.65 12.89
CA THR A 359 1.60 2.27 12.36
C THR A 359 0.48 1.25 12.25
N TRP A 360 -0.69 1.63 12.73
CA TRP A 360 -1.89 0.80 12.77
C TRP A 360 -3.03 1.58 12.14
N ASP A 361 -3.52 1.12 10.99
CA ASP A 361 -4.56 1.81 10.22
C ASP A 361 -5.81 0.94 10.07
N ASN A 362 -6.98 1.51 10.35
CA ASN A 362 -8.27 0.83 10.23
C ASN A 362 -8.36 -0.55 10.92
N CYS A 363 -7.62 -0.74 12.00
CA CYS A 363 -7.55 -2.00 12.75
C CYS A 363 -8.72 -2.12 13.74
N ARG A 364 -9.15 -3.35 14.07
CA ARG A 364 -10.32 -3.60 14.91
C ARG A 364 -10.05 -4.61 16.03
N ALA A 365 -10.50 -4.31 17.24
CA ALA A 365 -10.46 -5.23 18.39
C ALA A 365 -11.84 -5.37 19.04
N ARG A 366 -12.28 -6.61 19.26
CA ARG A 366 -13.57 -6.91 19.91
C ARG A 366 -13.57 -8.11 20.84
N GLY A 367 -14.30 -8.05 21.95
CA GLY A 367 -14.50 -9.20 22.82
C GLY A 367 -13.23 -9.59 23.58
N CYS A 368 -12.25 -8.69 23.67
CA CYS A 368 -10.98 -8.94 24.34
C CYS A 368 -11.00 -8.47 25.79
N ARG A 369 -10.09 -8.99 26.62
CA ARG A 369 -9.84 -8.40 27.96
C ARG A 369 -9.25 -7.01 27.79
N GLU A 370 -8.20 -6.92 26.98
CA GLU A 370 -7.56 -5.67 26.59
C GLU A 370 -7.63 -5.60 25.07
N GLY A 371 -8.38 -4.64 24.54
CA GLY A 371 -8.56 -4.46 23.10
C GLY A 371 -7.24 -4.09 22.44
N VAL A 372 -6.71 -2.93 22.80
CA VAL A 372 -5.40 -2.41 22.38
C VAL A 372 -4.63 -1.99 23.63
N ASP A 373 -3.47 -2.60 23.86
CA ASP A 373 -2.53 -2.25 24.92
C ASP A 373 -1.30 -1.57 24.31
N ILE A 374 -1.11 -0.28 24.59
CA ILE A 374 -0.03 0.56 24.08
C ILE A 374 0.93 0.88 25.22
N ALA A 375 2.02 0.12 25.31
CA ALA A 375 3.06 0.41 26.29
C ALA A 375 4.33 1.02 25.67
N SER A 376 4.63 0.70 24.41
CA SER A 376 5.69 1.38 23.65
C SER A 376 5.34 2.84 23.32
N GLY A 377 6.38 3.66 23.16
CA GLY A 377 6.24 5.03 22.66
C GLY A 377 6.22 5.12 21.13
N ASN A 378 5.91 6.29 20.60
CA ASN A 378 5.90 6.59 19.17
C ASN A 378 4.95 5.73 18.31
N ILE A 379 3.88 5.15 18.89
CA ILE A 379 2.88 4.42 18.12
C ILE A 379 1.93 5.41 17.46
N THR A 380 1.57 5.15 16.20
CA THR A 380 0.48 5.86 15.53
C THR A 380 -0.67 4.91 15.23
N TRP A 381 -1.82 5.14 15.83
CA TRP A 381 -3.05 4.40 15.57
C TRP A 381 -4.09 5.32 14.90
N THR A 382 -4.55 4.96 13.71
CA THR A 382 -5.49 5.74 12.91
C THR A 382 -6.69 4.91 12.50
N GLY A 383 -7.90 5.43 12.73
CA GLY A 383 -9.13 4.78 12.26
C GLY A 383 -9.49 3.48 12.98
N GLY A 384 -10.46 2.76 12.42
CA GLY A 384 -10.89 1.45 12.92
C GLY A 384 -11.85 1.52 14.11
N SER A 385 -11.98 0.41 14.82
CA SER A 385 -12.93 0.28 15.93
C SER A 385 -12.47 -0.66 17.04
N VAL A 386 -12.58 -0.22 18.29
CA VAL A 386 -12.23 -1.00 19.48
C VAL A 386 -13.46 -1.06 20.38
N ASN A 387 -14.20 -2.17 20.34
CA ASN A 387 -15.52 -2.28 20.97
C ASN A 387 -15.77 -3.59 21.72
N ASP A 388 -16.68 -3.58 22.69
CA ASP A 388 -17.02 -4.77 23.50
C ASP A 388 -15.77 -5.43 24.13
N ASN A 389 -14.84 -4.62 24.64
CA ASN A 389 -13.66 -5.10 25.37
C ASN A 389 -13.78 -4.69 26.84
N TYR A 390 -13.05 -5.33 27.74
CA TYR A 390 -13.07 -4.88 29.13
C TYR A 390 -12.34 -3.54 29.29
N ASP A 391 -11.09 -3.46 28.83
CA ASP A 391 -10.40 -2.20 28.56
C ASP A 391 -10.22 -2.07 27.04
N CYS A 392 -10.81 -1.04 26.42
CA CYS A 392 -10.71 -0.85 24.97
C CYS A 392 -9.32 -0.33 24.57
N LEU A 393 -8.99 0.91 24.95
CA LEU A 393 -7.66 1.50 24.76
C LEU A 393 -6.94 1.58 26.10
N LEU A 394 -6.00 0.67 26.35
CA LEU A 394 -5.08 0.73 27.47
C LEU A 394 -3.76 1.32 27.00
N ILE A 395 -3.30 2.39 27.65
CA ILE A 395 -2.02 3.04 27.35
C ILE A 395 -1.24 3.12 28.66
N THR A 396 -0.10 2.44 28.73
CA THR A 396 0.71 2.39 29.95
C THR A 396 2.11 2.95 29.72
N GLY A 397 2.57 3.88 30.55
CA GLY A 397 4.01 4.04 30.74
C GLY A 397 4.47 3.01 31.77
N THR A 398 5.70 2.51 31.69
CA THR A 398 6.14 1.40 32.56
C THR A 398 7.41 1.75 33.32
N ASP A 399 7.53 3.01 33.77
CA ASP A 399 8.74 3.57 34.40
C ASP A 399 10.01 3.46 33.54
N VAL A 400 9.85 3.09 32.28
CA VAL A 400 10.92 2.97 31.30
C VAL A 400 10.94 4.25 30.45
N PRO A 401 12.12 4.87 30.25
CA PRO A 401 12.22 6.03 29.37
C PRO A 401 11.69 5.69 27.99
N ASN A 402 10.88 6.57 27.39
CA ASN A 402 10.32 6.45 26.04
C ASN A 402 9.07 5.55 25.89
N ASN A 403 8.31 5.31 26.97
CA ASN A 403 7.06 4.55 26.92
C ASN A 403 5.80 5.41 26.97
N GLY A 404 4.73 4.91 26.37
CA GLY A 404 3.39 5.48 26.48
C GLY A 404 3.11 6.77 25.69
N HIS A 405 4.09 7.37 25.00
CA HIS A 405 3.87 8.58 24.20
C HIS A 405 3.48 8.30 22.74
N SER A 406 2.20 8.05 22.55
CA SER A 406 1.65 7.63 21.26
C SER A 406 0.56 8.60 20.77
N THR A 407 0.11 8.42 19.53
CA THR A 407 -1.02 9.14 18.96
C THR A 407 -2.11 8.17 18.54
N VAL A 408 -3.33 8.43 18.99
CA VAL A 408 -4.53 7.69 18.60
C VAL A 408 -5.51 8.67 17.96
N THR A 409 -5.93 8.42 16.72
CA THR A 409 -6.81 9.33 15.98
C THR A 409 -7.90 8.63 15.19
N GLY A 410 -9.11 9.19 15.16
CA GLY A 410 -10.17 8.70 14.27
C GLY A 410 -10.78 7.34 14.65
N VAL A 411 -10.60 6.88 15.88
CA VAL A 411 -11.02 5.54 16.32
C VAL A 411 -12.43 5.58 16.90
N LEU A 412 -13.27 4.61 16.55
CA LEU A 412 -14.51 4.33 17.28
C LEU A 412 -14.20 3.44 18.49
N VAL A 413 -14.46 3.92 19.70
CA VAL A 413 -14.27 3.19 20.96
C VAL A 413 -15.63 3.04 21.63
N ASN A 414 -16.13 1.83 21.85
CA ASN A 414 -17.51 1.65 22.31
C ASN A 414 -17.71 0.45 23.24
N HIS A 415 -18.69 0.51 24.13
CA HIS A 415 -19.13 -0.59 25.00
C HIS A 415 -17.95 -1.25 25.74
N ALA A 416 -17.28 -0.47 26.58
CA ALA A 416 -16.20 -1.00 27.41
C ALA A 416 -16.74 -1.44 28.78
N ASP A 417 -16.49 -2.68 29.20
CA ASP A 417 -16.98 -3.17 30.50
C ASP A 417 -16.30 -2.45 31.68
N ASN A 418 -15.07 -1.94 31.48
CA ASN A 418 -14.36 -1.14 32.45
C ASN A 418 -13.97 0.24 31.94
N ALA A 419 -13.13 0.34 30.90
CA ALA A 419 -12.64 1.63 30.42
C ALA A 419 -12.60 1.72 28.88
N LEU A 420 -13.17 2.80 28.35
CA LEU A 420 -13.00 3.20 26.94
C LEU A 420 -11.54 3.53 26.68
N VAL A 421 -10.98 4.36 27.56
CA VAL A 421 -9.58 4.77 27.55
C VAL A 421 -9.06 4.67 28.98
N ALA A 422 -7.97 3.94 29.16
CA ALA A 422 -7.20 3.90 30.40
C ALA A 422 -5.76 4.31 30.10
N VAL A 423 -5.37 5.51 30.53
CA VAL A 423 -3.98 5.97 30.51
C VAL A 423 -3.40 5.85 31.90
N ARG A 424 -2.32 5.08 32.05
CA ARG A 424 -1.69 4.80 33.35
C ARG A 424 -0.19 5.03 33.25
N ASP A 425 0.41 5.67 34.25
CA ASP A 425 1.87 5.74 34.40
C ASP A 425 2.60 6.41 33.21
N VAL A 426 1.91 7.25 32.41
CA VAL A 426 2.50 7.90 31.22
C VAL A 426 3.12 9.25 31.58
N ASP A 427 4.41 9.40 31.26
CA ASP A 427 5.18 10.61 31.62
C ASP A 427 5.53 11.52 30.45
N LEU A 428 5.51 11.00 29.22
CA LEU A 428 5.95 11.70 28.01
C LEU A 428 4.79 12.27 27.17
N GLY A 429 3.57 12.08 27.66
CA GLY A 429 2.33 12.60 27.07
C GLY A 429 1.78 11.75 25.92
N VAL A 430 0.47 11.73 25.76
CA VAL A 430 -0.24 10.95 24.73
C VAL A 430 -1.33 11.82 24.11
N LEU A 431 -1.53 11.71 22.80
CA LEU A 431 -2.57 12.43 22.09
C LEU A 431 -3.67 11.48 21.63
N ILE A 432 -4.90 11.72 22.09
CA ILE A 432 -6.10 10.99 21.67
C ILE A 432 -7.06 12.00 21.05
N THR A 433 -7.28 11.91 19.75
CA THR A 433 -8.00 12.97 19.02
C THR A 433 -8.96 12.47 17.95
N ASN A 434 -9.99 13.26 17.61
CA ASN A 434 -10.96 12.95 16.56
C ASN A 434 -11.61 11.56 16.69
N CYS A 435 -11.70 11.02 17.90
CA CYS A 435 -12.31 9.72 18.18
C CYS A 435 -13.78 9.86 18.55
N GLN A 436 -14.51 8.75 18.47
CA GLN A 436 -15.88 8.62 18.97
C GLN A 436 -15.88 7.61 20.11
N MET A 437 -16.26 8.02 21.31
CA MET A 437 -16.15 7.22 22.54
C MET A 437 -17.52 7.10 23.20
N PHE A 438 -18.06 5.89 23.35
CA PHE A 438 -19.41 5.68 23.89
C PHE A 438 -19.45 4.52 24.89
N ASP A 439 -20.19 4.67 25.98
CA ASP A 439 -20.49 3.61 26.96
C ASP A 439 -19.24 2.97 27.62
N GLY A 440 -18.71 3.67 28.62
CA GLY A 440 -17.63 3.21 29.50
C GLY A 440 -16.86 4.37 30.13
N LYS A 441 -15.77 4.08 30.86
CA LYS A 441 -15.03 5.10 31.63
C LYS A 441 -13.85 5.69 30.86
N ILE A 442 -13.51 6.93 31.15
CA ILE A 442 -12.22 7.53 30.80
C ILE A 442 -11.38 7.60 32.07
N VAL A 443 -10.22 6.95 32.06
CA VAL A 443 -9.33 6.82 33.22
C VAL A 443 -7.96 7.37 32.87
N VAL A 444 -7.45 8.30 33.66
CA VAL A 444 -6.10 8.85 33.57
C VAL A 444 -5.48 8.83 34.97
N GLN A 445 -4.58 7.88 35.22
CA GLN A 445 -3.99 7.67 36.53
C GLN A 445 -2.47 7.79 36.46
N ARG A 446 -1.87 8.47 37.43
CA ARG A 446 -0.42 8.64 37.54
C ARG A 446 0.24 9.03 36.21
N SER A 447 -0.38 9.96 35.49
CA SER A 447 0.06 10.34 34.15
C SER A 447 0.14 11.86 33.99
N LYS A 448 1.04 12.32 33.12
CA LYS A 448 1.20 13.71 32.71
C LYS A 448 1.31 13.83 31.18
N GLY A 449 0.89 14.98 30.66
CA GLY A 449 0.93 15.27 29.23
C GLY A 449 -0.15 14.54 28.41
N VAL A 450 -1.15 13.93 29.05
CA VAL A 450 -2.28 13.29 28.37
C VAL A 450 -3.17 14.37 27.76
N ALA A 451 -3.45 14.30 26.46
CA ALA A 451 -4.30 15.22 25.73
C ALA A 451 -5.44 14.47 25.02
N ILE A 452 -6.67 14.69 25.49
CA ILE A 452 -7.91 14.15 24.91
C ILE A 452 -8.63 15.30 24.19
N ARG A 453 -8.56 15.33 22.85
CA ARG A 453 -9.00 16.49 22.06
C ARG A 453 -9.96 16.21 20.92
N SER A 454 -10.86 17.13 20.61
CA SER A 454 -11.67 17.07 19.37
C SER A 454 -12.48 15.77 19.21
N ASN A 455 -12.88 15.13 20.31
CA ASN A 455 -13.60 13.87 20.28
C ASN A 455 -15.11 14.09 20.45
N ILE A 456 -15.89 13.07 20.10
CA ILE A 456 -17.29 12.91 20.51
C ILE A 456 -17.31 11.88 21.63
N ILE A 457 -17.76 12.26 22.83
CA ILE A 457 -17.62 11.44 24.04
C ILE A 457 -18.93 11.30 24.78
N ASP A 458 -19.31 10.08 25.11
CA ASP A 458 -20.40 9.69 25.99
C ASP A 458 -19.86 8.67 27.01
N ALA A 459 -19.14 9.19 28.00
CA ALA A 459 -18.46 8.39 29.00
C ALA A 459 -19.33 8.28 30.27
N THR A 460 -19.35 7.10 30.88
CA THR A 460 -20.11 6.81 32.12
C THR A 460 -19.40 7.27 33.38
N ALA A 461 -18.11 7.63 33.29
CA ALA A 461 -17.34 8.26 34.36
C ALA A 461 -16.01 8.79 33.81
N TRP A 462 -15.47 9.80 34.48
CA TRP A 462 -14.14 10.34 34.24
C TRP A 462 -13.33 10.27 35.52
N ILE A 463 -12.20 9.56 35.49
CA ILE A 463 -11.39 9.27 36.67
C ILE A 463 -9.97 9.78 36.41
N PHE A 464 -9.56 10.79 37.18
CA PHE A 464 -8.23 11.37 37.13
C PHE A 464 -7.55 11.24 38.50
N ALA A 465 -6.33 10.69 38.49
CA ALA A 465 -5.43 10.65 39.64
C ALA A 465 -4.06 11.17 39.23
N GLY A 466 -3.48 12.07 40.02
CA GLY A 466 -2.10 12.53 39.80
C GLY A 466 -1.05 11.43 40.01
N ILE A 467 0.22 11.75 39.73
CA ILE A 467 1.36 10.85 39.94
C ILE A 467 1.65 10.74 41.43
N SER A 468 1.77 11.90 42.09
CA SER A 468 1.89 12.03 43.55
C SER A 468 1.25 13.35 44.00
N ALA A 469 1.21 13.60 45.31
CA ALA A 469 0.74 14.88 45.84
C ALA A 469 1.62 16.05 45.36
N GLU A 470 2.90 15.80 45.11
CA GLU A 470 3.90 16.76 44.62
C GLU A 470 3.91 16.87 43.09
N GLU A 471 3.51 15.80 42.39
CA GLU A 471 3.40 15.75 40.93
C GLU A 471 1.96 15.41 40.51
N PRO A 472 1.06 16.40 40.48
CA PRO A 472 -0.35 16.15 40.20
C PRO A 472 -0.61 15.69 38.75
N GLY A 473 0.39 15.74 37.86
CA GLY A 473 0.26 15.38 36.46
C GLY A 473 -0.63 16.36 35.69
N THR A 474 -0.02 17.17 34.83
CA THR A 474 -0.76 18.14 34.01
C THR A 474 -1.33 17.45 32.77
N ASN A 475 -2.66 17.34 32.70
CA ASN A 475 -3.38 16.71 31.60
C ASN A 475 -4.41 17.68 30.98
N PHE A 476 -4.87 17.37 29.76
CA PHE A 476 -5.72 18.26 28.97
C PHE A 476 -6.90 17.49 28.39
N VAL A 477 -8.11 17.95 28.69
CA VAL A 477 -9.35 17.49 28.04
C VAL A 477 -9.94 18.71 27.35
N GLU A 478 -9.77 18.82 26.03
CA GLU A 478 -10.06 20.07 25.32
C GLU A 478 -10.83 19.88 24.02
N ASP A 479 -11.68 20.82 23.65
CA ASP A 479 -12.32 20.86 22.32
C ASP A 479 -13.22 19.63 22.02
N ASN A 480 -13.74 18.94 23.04
CA ASN A 480 -14.58 17.75 22.85
C ASN A 480 -16.08 18.09 22.82
N THR A 481 -16.87 17.28 22.10
CA THR A 481 -18.34 17.25 22.20
C THR A 481 -18.75 16.14 23.18
N ILE A 482 -19.31 16.51 24.33
CA ILE A 482 -19.74 15.57 25.37
C ILE A 482 -21.25 15.33 25.26
N ILE A 483 -21.65 14.11 24.91
CA ILE A 483 -23.03 13.67 24.76
C ILE A 483 -23.53 13.17 26.13
N ASP A 484 -24.78 13.49 26.45
CA ASP A 484 -25.34 13.42 27.80
C ASP A 484 -26.17 12.12 28.01
N ALA A 485 -25.64 10.94 27.66
CA ALA A 485 -26.42 9.70 27.79
C ALA A 485 -26.19 8.95 29.10
N TYR A 486 -25.02 9.07 29.74
CA TYR A 486 -24.72 8.39 31.01
C TYR A 486 -23.97 9.27 32.02
N ALA A 487 -24.04 8.90 33.30
CA ALA A 487 -23.57 9.68 34.45
C ALA A 487 -22.15 10.25 34.27
N ASN A 488 -22.04 11.51 33.83
CA ASN A 488 -20.77 12.21 33.60
C ASN A 488 -20.10 12.65 34.92
N THR A 489 -19.88 11.73 35.86
CA THR A 489 -19.18 12.01 37.11
C THR A 489 -17.69 12.18 36.85
N VAL A 490 -17.14 13.32 37.25
CA VAL A 490 -15.71 13.60 37.18
C VAL A 490 -15.11 13.45 38.58
N SER A 491 -14.19 12.50 38.75
CA SER A 491 -13.34 12.38 39.94
C SER A 491 -11.93 12.83 39.59
N THR A 492 -11.41 13.88 40.23
CA THR A 492 -10.03 14.38 40.03
C THR A 492 -9.10 14.12 41.20
N ASN A 493 -9.53 13.28 42.13
CA ASN A 493 -8.81 12.95 43.35
C ASN A 493 -8.95 11.45 43.66
N ASP A 494 -8.91 10.61 42.61
CA ASP A 494 -9.01 9.17 42.81
C ASP A 494 -7.79 8.67 43.61
N GLY A 495 -8.06 7.92 44.69
CA GLY A 495 -7.02 7.47 45.62
C GLY A 495 -6.37 8.58 46.49
N GLY A 496 -6.93 9.79 46.53
CA GLY A 496 -6.40 10.89 47.37
C GLY A 496 -5.22 11.66 46.76
N VAL A 497 -4.93 11.46 45.47
CA VAL A 497 -3.92 12.21 44.73
C VAL A 497 -4.59 13.12 43.70
N LEU A 498 -4.48 14.43 43.93
CA LEU A 498 -5.06 15.44 43.04
C LEU A 498 -4.42 15.39 41.66
N SER A 499 -5.26 15.47 40.61
CA SER A 499 -4.79 15.65 39.24
C SER A 499 -4.87 17.12 38.77
N ASP A 500 -3.83 17.65 38.12
CA ASP A 500 -3.87 18.96 37.41
C ASP A 500 -4.44 18.78 35.99
N THR A 501 -5.60 18.12 35.91
CA THR A 501 -6.33 17.96 34.64
C THR A 501 -7.11 19.22 34.32
N ARG A 502 -6.87 19.76 33.13
CA ARG A 502 -7.47 21.01 32.65
C ARG A 502 -8.53 20.71 31.59
N PHE A 503 -9.76 21.10 31.89
CA PHE A 503 -10.88 21.04 30.94
C PHE A 503 -11.02 22.39 30.24
N ARG A 504 -10.98 22.42 28.90
CA ARG A 504 -11.18 23.67 28.13
C ARG A 504 -12.05 23.44 26.91
N ARG A 505 -12.99 24.35 26.64
CA ARG A 505 -13.79 24.32 25.40
C ARG A 505 -14.43 22.95 25.13
N ASN A 506 -14.94 22.28 26.16
CA ASN A 506 -15.73 21.06 25.99
C ASN A 506 -17.21 21.44 25.96
N TYR A 507 -17.91 21.03 24.91
CA TYR A 507 -19.26 21.47 24.59
C TYR A 507 -20.25 20.32 24.77
N ARG A 508 -21.39 20.59 25.40
CA ARG A 508 -22.55 19.69 25.33
C ARG A 508 -23.49 20.11 24.20
N PRO A 509 -24.26 19.18 23.58
CA PRO A 509 -25.25 19.51 22.56
C PRO A 509 -26.31 20.52 22.99
N ASP A 510 -26.59 20.65 24.28
CA ASP A 510 -27.51 21.66 24.86
C ASP A 510 -26.89 23.07 24.97
N GLY A 511 -25.64 23.23 24.52
CA GLY A 511 -24.90 24.49 24.57
C GLY A 511 -24.24 24.79 25.91
N MET A 512 -24.33 23.89 26.91
CA MET A 512 -23.63 24.05 28.18
C MET A 512 -22.15 23.71 28.05
N LEU A 513 -21.29 24.57 28.59
CA LEU A 513 -19.88 24.21 28.79
C LEU A 513 -19.83 23.14 29.88
N PHE A 514 -19.09 22.07 29.63
CA PHE A 514 -18.85 21.02 30.61
C PHE A 514 -17.99 21.58 31.74
N PHE A 515 -18.62 22.07 32.81
CA PHE A 515 -17.93 22.56 34.02
C PHE A 515 -17.78 21.43 35.05
N GLN A 516 -16.63 21.45 35.73
CA GLN A 516 -16.27 20.54 36.83
C GLN A 516 -17.14 20.88 38.06
N ASN A 517 -18.26 20.17 38.24
CA ASN A 517 -19.29 20.59 39.19
C ASN A 517 -19.04 20.26 40.68
N ASP A 518 -17.93 19.62 41.07
CA ASP A 518 -17.80 19.11 42.46
C ASP A 518 -16.43 19.33 43.15
N VAL A 519 -15.65 20.37 42.81
CA VAL A 519 -14.46 20.73 43.62
C VAL A 519 -14.67 22.08 44.32
N PRO A 520 -14.96 22.11 45.64
CA PRO A 520 -15.33 23.33 46.35
C PRO A 520 -14.24 24.41 46.49
N GLU A 521 -12.97 24.16 46.11
CA GLU A 521 -11.86 25.03 46.58
C GLU A 521 -10.79 25.42 45.55
N ILE A 522 -10.90 25.06 44.27
CA ILE A 522 -9.90 25.51 43.28
C ILE A 522 -10.45 26.72 42.54
N ALA A 523 -9.91 27.91 42.84
CA ALA A 523 -10.19 29.14 42.11
C ALA A 523 -9.83 28.97 40.62
N GLN A 524 -10.81 28.59 39.80
CA GLN A 524 -10.63 28.50 38.35
C GLN A 524 -10.66 29.90 37.75
N THR A 525 -9.59 30.25 37.03
CA THR A 525 -9.56 31.45 36.20
C THR A 525 -10.37 31.18 34.94
N VAL A 526 -11.62 31.64 34.90
CA VAL A 526 -12.45 31.62 33.69
C VAL A 526 -11.89 32.64 32.71
N TYR A 527 -11.32 32.18 31.60
CA TYR A 527 -10.97 33.05 30.46
C TYR A 527 -12.22 33.22 29.60
N VAL A 528 -12.78 34.43 29.59
CA VAL A 528 -13.87 34.84 28.69
C VAL A 528 -13.25 35.59 27.52
N GLU A 529 -13.33 35.03 26.32
CA GLU A 529 -13.12 35.77 25.07
C GLU A 529 -14.50 36.00 24.41
N GLY A 530 -14.96 37.26 24.37
CA GLY A 530 -16.21 37.67 23.72
C GLY A 530 -17.18 38.47 24.62
N ASP A 531 -18.07 39.25 23.98
CA ASP A 531 -18.82 40.36 24.61
C ASP A 531 -20.08 39.96 25.42
N THR A 532 -20.37 38.68 25.69
CA THR A 532 -21.41 38.31 26.70
C THR A 532 -21.50 36.80 26.92
N PRO A 533 -21.04 36.24 28.06
CA PRO A 533 -21.43 34.90 28.47
C PRO A 533 -22.65 34.95 29.41
N LEU A 534 -23.62 34.07 29.15
CA LEU A 534 -24.68 33.72 30.11
C LEU A 534 -24.16 32.58 30.99
N VAL A 535 -23.73 32.89 32.21
CA VAL A 535 -23.35 31.87 33.21
C VAL A 535 -24.64 31.44 33.93
N ARG A 536 -25.03 30.17 33.81
CA ARG A 536 -26.05 29.55 34.65
C ARG A 536 -25.36 28.62 35.63
N TRP A 537 -25.69 28.73 36.92
CA TRP A 537 -25.28 27.76 37.92
C TRP A 537 -26.49 26.95 38.39
N TRP A 538 -26.23 25.73 38.86
CA TRP A 538 -27.24 24.84 39.42
C TRP A 538 -27.05 24.76 40.93
N GLU A 539 -28.06 25.20 41.70
CA GLU A 539 -28.17 24.91 43.13
C GLU A 539 -29.54 24.29 43.39
N ASN A 540 -29.57 23.16 44.11
CA ASN A 540 -30.79 22.54 44.68
C ASN A 540 -31.98 22.40 43.72
N GLY A 541 -31.77 21.84 42.52
CA GLY A 541 -32.86 21.42 41.64
C GLY A 541 -33.55 22.53 40.83
N ALA A 542 -33.00 23.75 40.78
CA ALA A 542 -33.49 24.83 39.92
C ALA A 542 -32.35 25.60 39.22
N TYR A 543 -32.59 26.09 38.00
CA TYR A 543 -31.66 26.96 37.27
C TYR A 543 -31.88 28.42 37.68
N GLY A 544 -30.87 29.04 38.30
CA GLY A 544 -30.84 30.49 38.50
C GLY A 544 -30.19 31.21 37.32
N THR A 545 -30.74 32.37 36.92
CA THR A 545 -30.08 33.34 36.02
C THR A 545 -29.73 34.59 36.82
N ALA A 546 -28.45 34.89 37.00
CA ALA A 546 -28.01 36.16 37.58
C ALA A 546 -27.63 37.13 36.45
N GLY A 547 -28.20 38.33 36.47
CA GLY A 547 -27.72 39.45 35.66
C GLY A 547 -26.47 40.07 36.30
N PHE A 548 -25.44 40.35 35.50
CA PHE A 548 -24.27 41.09 35.96
C PHE A 548 -24.63 42.58 36.04
N ASP A 549 -24.61 43.17 37.23
CA ASP A 549 -24.70 44.63 37.40
C ASP A 549 -23.31 45.22 37.67
N TRP A 550 -22.83 46.03 36.73
CA TRP A 550 -21.55 46.73 36.83
C TRP A 550 -21.78 48.06 37.57
N THR A 551 -21.72 48.03 38.91
CA THR A 551 -21.67 49.26 39.70
C THR A 551 -20.23 49.56 40.13
N THR A 552 -19.62 50.57 39.51
CA THR A 552 -18.31 51.08 39.88
C THR A 552 -18.42 51.97 41.12
N ASN A 553 -18.00 51.47 42.28
CA ASN A 553 -17.81 52.31 43.46
C ASN A 553 -16.52 51.92 44.21
N GLY A 554 -15.51 52.79 44.13
CA GLY A 554 -14.28 52.74 44.94
C GLY A 554 -13.03 52.22 44.24
N ALA A 555 -11.88 52.87 44.50
CA ALA A 555 -10.58 52.74 43.83
C ALA A 555 -9.81 51.41 44.04
N ALA A 556 -10.52 50.32 44.36
CA ALA A 556 -10.01 48.96 44.25
C ALA A 556 -11.21 48.09 43.83
N GLY A 557 -11.32 47.86 42.52
CA GLY A 557 -12.43 47.12 41.93
C GLY A 557 -12.40 45.65 42.35
N ASN A 558 -13.04 45.33 43.47
CA ASN A 558 -13.38 43.96 43.84
C ASN A 558 -14.73 43.61 43.20
N LEU A 559 -14.73 42.63 42.31
CA LEU A 559 -15.96 42.02 41.79
C LEU A 559 -16.65 41.27 42.94
N ARG A 560 -17.79 41.77 43.41
CA ARG A 560 -18.64 41.05 44.39
C ARG A 560 -19.80 40.39 43.64
N LEU A 561 -19.81 39.06 43.63
CA LEU A 561 -21.00 38.29 43.26
C LEU A 561 -21.98 38.33 44.43
N PHE A 562 -23.09 39.05 44.28
CA PHE A 562 -24.20 38.96 45.21
C PHE A 562 -25.06 37.74 44.86
N GLY A 563 -24.81 36.62 45.55
CA GLY A 563 -25.82 35.58 45.66
C GLY A 563 -26.93 36.09 46.56
N VAL A 564 -28.16 36.23 46.03
CA VAL A 564 -29.34 36.36 46.87
C VAL A 564 -29.56 34.99 47.50
N ASN A 565 -29.05 34.77 48.71
CA ASN A 565 -29.24 33.50 49.40
C ASN A 565 -30.33 33.63 50.48
N SER A 566 -31.36 32.81 50.37
CA SER A 566 -32.28 32.50 51.45
C SER A 566 -31.58 31.58 52.46
N GLY A 567 -30.78 32.19 53.34
CA GLY A 567 -30.40 31.68 54.66
C GLY A 567 -29.79 30.28 54.75
N ALA A 568 -28.46 30.17 54.67
CA ALA A 568 -27.59 29.50 55.67
C ALA A 568 -26.13 29.45 55.18
N ARG A 569 -25.22 29.88 56.06
CA ARG A 569 -23.74 29.82 56.01
C ARG A 569 -23.05 30.62 54.89
N GLU A 570 -22.29 31.64 55.32
CA GLU A 570 -21.37 32.38 54.47
C GLU A 570 -20.11 31.54 54.19
N THR A 571 -19.92 31.16 52.93
CA THR A 571 -18.60 30.79 52.37
C THR A 571 -18.25 31.82 51.31
N THR A 572 -17.20 32.60 51.59
CA THR A 572 -16.75 33.70 50.74
C THR A 572 -15.78 33.16 49.68
N SER A 573 -16.25 32.93 48.46
CA SER A 573 -15.37 32.59 47.33
C SER A 573 -14.86 33.88 46.68
N ILE A 574 -13.56 34.16 46.81
CA ILE A 574 -12.90 35.30 46.16
C ILE A 574 -12.45 34.88 44.76
N ILE A 575 -13.08 35.44 43.71
CA ILE A 575 -12.59 35.31 42.32
C ILE A 575 -11.62 36.47 42.06
N THR A 576 -10.32 36.16 41.98
CA THR A 576 -9.29 37.15 41.65
C THR A 576 -9.07 37.20 40.14
N VAL A 577 -9.51 38.26 39.47
CA VAL A 577 -9.27 38.50 38.03
C VAL A 577 -7.90 39.17 37.85
N ASN A 578 -6.86 38.39 37.55
CA ASN A 578 -5.46 38.84 37.62
C ASN A 578 -4.81 39.30 36.30
N ARG A 579 -5.57 39.65 35.24
CA ARG A 579 -4.95 39.93 33.92
C ARG A 579 -5.38 41.17 33.14
N LEU A 580 -6.13 42.10 33.74
CA LEU A 580 -6.43 43.40 33.10
C LEU A 580 -5.58 44.57 33.62
N THR A 581 -4.99 44.46 34.80
CA THR A 581 -4.25 45.58 35.42
C THR A 581 -2.90 45.86 34.74
N ASN A 582 -2.19 44.84 34.26
CA ASN A 582 -0.83 45.02 33.73
C ASN A 582 -0.77 45.66 32.32
N LYS A 583 -1.82 45.51 31.49
CA LYS A 583 -1.84 46.16 30.16
C LYS A 583 -2.17 47.66 30.25
N VAL A 584 -2.96 48.09 31.24
CA VAL A 584 -3.26 49.51 31.46
C VAL A 584 -2.02 50.25 31.98
N SER A 585 -1.23 49.60 32.85
CA SER A 585 0.04 50.16 33.36
C SER A 585 1.13 50.25 32.28
N GLN A 586 1.21 49.29 31.36
CA GLN A 586 2.14 49.35 30.21
C GLN A 586 1.71 50.38 29.15
N MET A 587 0.41 50.52 28.88
CA MET A 587 -0.09 51.56 27.98
C MET A 587 0.13 52.98 28.52
N GLN A 588 0.22 53.18 29.84
CA GLN A 588 0.56 54.49 30.43
C GLN A 588 2.07 54.81 30.39
N ALA A 589 2.94 53.83 30.15
CA ALA A 589 4.39 54.04 30.11
C ALA A 589 4.94 54.34 28.70
N GLU A 590 4.18 54.06 27.64
CA GLU A 590 4.62 54.23 26.23
C GLU A 590 4.10 55.51 25.56
N PHE A 591 3.30 56.34 26.23
CA PHE A 591 2.98 57.69 25.75
C PHE A 591 3.82 58.73 26.52
N PRO A 592 4.80 59.40 25.89
CA PRO A 592 5.49 60.51 26.53
C PRO A 592 4.47 61.61 26.84
N SER A 593 4.47 62.09 28.07
CA SER A 593 3.66 63.22 28.50
C SER A 593 3.97 64.43 27.63
N TYR A 594 3.07 64.81 26.73
CA TYR A 594 3.07 66.16 26.18
C TYR A 594 2.63 67.11 27.30
N ALA A 595 3.61 67.77 27.90
CA ALA A 595 3.39 68.94 28.72
C ALA A 595 2.95 70.08 27.79
N ASP A 596 1.64 70.25 27.57
CA ASP A 596 1.12 71.51 27.01
C ASP A 596 -0.37 71.76 27.29
N ASP A 597 -0.81 71.62 28.54
CA ASP A 597 -2.15 72.06 28.98
C ASP A 597 -2.14 73.46 29.65
N ALA A 598 -1.08 74.24 29.44
CA ALA A 598 -1.04 75.65 29.84
C ALA A 598 -1.38 76.64 28.70
N ALA A 599 -1.57 76.17 27.46
CA ALA A 599 -1.77 77.03 26.29
C ALA A 599 -3.22 77.09 25.74
N ALA A 600 -4.20 76.45 26.38
CA ALA A 600 -5.61 76.51 25.94
C ALA A 600 -6.41 77.70 26.54
N ALA A 601 -5.79 78.53 27.38
CA ALA A 601 -6.45 79.70 27.98
C ALA A 601 -6.31 81.02 27.18
N ALA A 602 -5.73 80.99 25.97
CA ALA A 602 -5.46 82.20 25.19
C ALA A 602 -5.93 82.16 23.71
N GLY A 603 -7.05 81.49 23.43
CA GLY A 603 -7.85 81.78 22.22
C GLY A 603 -7.22 81.43 20.85
N GLY A 604 -6.27 80.51 20.78
CA GLY A 604 -5.79 79.94 19.51
C GLY A 604 -6.61 78.70 19.13
N ILE A 605 -7.13 78.66 17.89
CA ILE A 605 -7.84 77.49 17.34
C ILE A 605 -6.81 76.41 16.94
N PRO A 606 -6.83 75.20 17.51
CA PRO A 606 -6.02 74.09 17.02
C PRO A 606 -6.70 73.45 15.80
N VAL A 607 -5.96 73.34 14.69
CA VAL A 607 -6.35 72.52 13.54
C VAL A 607 -5.82 71.11 13.79
N GLY A 608 -6.74 70.15 13.92
CA GLY A 608 -6.45 68.71 13.92
C GLY A 608 -6.13 68.10 15.29
N GLY A 609 -7.16 67.60 15.97
CA GLY A 609 -7.00 66.78 17.19
C GLY A 609 -8.31 66.09 17.58
N ILE A 610 -8.22 64.83 17.97
CA ILE A 610 -9.32 64.02 18.51
C ILE A 610 -9.59 64.51 19.95
N TYR A 611 -10.83 64.86 20.26
CA TYR A 611 -11.24 65.21 21.62
C TYR A 611 -12.42 64.36 22.09
N SER A 612 -12.41 64.05 23.38
CA SER A 612 -13.46 63.32 24.07
C SER A 612 -14.29 64.29 24.90
N ALA A 613 -15.53 64.52 24.48
CA ALA A 613 -16.56 65.06 25.36
C ALA A 613 -17.76 64.10 25.32
N SER A 614 -18.13 63.56 26.50
CA SER A 614 -19.31 62.72 26.73
C SER A 614 -19.37 61.33 26.08
N GLY A 615 -18.26 60.58 26.09
CA GLY A 615 -18.31 59.12 25.97
C GLY A 615 -18.62 58.54 24.58
N ALA A 616 -18.54 59.34 23.51
CA ALA A 616 -18.53 58.82 22.14
C ALA A 616 -17.38 59.43 21.34
N LEU A 617 -16.54 58.58 20.75
CA LEU A 617 -15.50 58.97 19.80
C LEU A 617 -16.18 59.38 18.49
N ARG A 618 -16.07 60.66 18.10
CA ARG A 618 -16.50 61.14 16.78
C ARG A 618 -15.29 61.63 16.01
N GLN A 619 -15.05 61.04 14.83
CA GLN A 619 -14.10 61.55 13.86
C GLN A 619 -14.85 62.50 12.91
N ARG A 620 -14.43 63.77 12.87
CA ARG A 620 -14.95 64.73 11.89
C ARG A 620 -14.16 64.54 10.59
N VAL A 621 -14.83 64.08 9.54
CA VAL A 621 -14.24 64.01 8.19
C VAL A 621 -14.45 65.37 7.51
N SER A 622 -13.38 65.99 7.07
CA SER A 622 -13.36 66.94 5.95
C SER A 622 -12.42 66.40 4.89
#